data_AF-A0A7H9BL84-F1
#
_entry.id   AF-A0A7H9BL84-F1
#
_cell.length_a   1.000
_cell.length_b   1.000
_cell.length_c   1.000
_cell.angle_alpha   90.00
_cell.angle_beta   90.00
_cell.angle_gamma   90.00
#
_symmetry.space_group_name_H-M   'P 1'
#
loop_
_entity.id
_entity.type
_entity.pdbx_description
1 polymer ?
#
loop_
_entity_poly.entity_id
_entity_poly.type
_entity_poly.pdbx_seq_one_letter_code
_entity_poly.pdbx_strand_id
1 'polypeptide(L)'
;MAKAYREGKTWSFRLRVKGQDIYRTGFSTEAAANQAQAEIRQASAQSAQPSGSGPFCTSLGRAFMQYAKERLPSLKGADKDANRINRYLRPLGLPTIQLEKLDAAAGSTIYWKVSFVGKTERVIPNSLKTHRAKLEEQSSASQRQRAALASMNMSDVTSHHIQQC
;
A
#
# COMPACT_ATOMS: atom_id res chain seq x y z
N MET A 1 -22.09 1.79 -16.68
CA MET A 1 -21.39 3.08 -16.79
C MET A 1 -22.39 4.19 -16.55
N ALA A 2 -22.17 5.08 -15.58
CA ALA A 2 -22.98 6.30 -15.48
C ALA A 2 -22.49 7.27 -16.56
N LYS A 3 -23.36 7.63 -17.51
CA LYS A 3 -23.06 8.58 -18.60
C LYS A 3 -23.44 9.98 -18.15
N ALA A 4 -22.68 10.99 -18.60
CA ALA A 4 -23.12 12.37 -18.47
C ALA A 4 -24.45 12.56 -19.20
N TYR A 5 -25.34 13.36 -18.64
CA TYR A 5 -26.65 13.66 -19.22
C TYR A 5 -26.89 15.16 -19.21
N ARG A 6 -27.78 15.61 -20.11
CA ARG A 6 -28.10 17.01 -20.26
C ARG A 6 -29.20 17.41 -19.28
N GLU A 7 -28.98 18.51 -18.59
CA GLU A 7 -29.92 19.08 -17.62
C GLU A 7 -30.07 20.57 -17.93
N GLY A 8 -31.17 20.92 -18.60
CA GLY A 8 -31.38 22.25 -19.16
C GLY A 8 -30.33 22.63 -20.22
N LYS A 9 -29.63 23.75 -20.00
CA LYS A 9 -28.57 24.25 -20.90
C LYS A 9 -27.18 23.69 -20.57
N THR A 10 -27.05 22.92 -19.51
CA THR A 10 -25.76 22.42 -19.00
C THR A 10 -25.72 20.89 -18.99
N TRP A 11 -24.51 20.36 -18.89
CA TRP A 11 -24.25 18.93 -18.71
C TRP A 11 -23.99 18.62 -17.24
N SER A 12 -24.48 17.46 -16.82
CA SER A 12 -24.42 16.95 -15.45
C SER A 12 -24.01 15.48 -15.44
N PHE A 13 -23.52 14.99 -14.31
CA PHE A 13 -23.37 13.55 -14.09
C PHE A 13 -23.62 13.18 -12.63
N ARG A 14 -24.05 11.92 -12.44
CA ARG A 14 -24.10 11.24 -11.15
C ARG A 14 -23.12 10.09 -11.17
N LEU A 15 -22.28 9.98 -10.16
CA LEU A 15 -21.25 8.97 -10.07
C LEU A 15 -21.25 8.39 -8.65
N ARG A 16 -21.40 7.06 -8.55
CA ARG A 16 -21.18 6.35 -7.30
C ARG A 16 -19.76 5.81 -7.25
N VAL A 17 -18.97 6.23 -6.27
CA VAL A 17 -17.60 5.75 -6.05
C VAL A 17 -17.40 5.43 -4.58
N LYS A 18 -16.94 4.20 -4.28
CA LYS A 18 -16.63 3.73 -2.91
C LYS A 18 -17.76 4.00 -1.89
N GLY A 19 -19.01 3.86 -2.31
CA GLY A 19 -20.19 4.06 -1.45
C GLY A 19 -20.69 5.50 -1.34
N GLN A 20 -19.97 6.48 -1.90
CA GLN A 20 -20.41 7.88 -1.98
C GLN A 20 -21.09 8.16 -3.32
N ASP A 21 -22.22 8.87 -3.26
CA ASP A 21 -22.92 9.37 -4.45
C ASP A 21 -22.49 10.82 -4.71
N ILE A 22 -21.83 11.03 -5.85
CA ILE A 22 -21.27 12.31 -6.28
C ILE A 22 -22.13 12.84 -7.42
N TYR A 23 -22.68 14.02 -7.22
CA TYR A 23 -23.42 14.75 -8.25
C TYR A 23 -22.67 16.04 -8.60
N ARG A 24 -22.44 16.27 -9.89
CA ARG A 24 -21.87 17.52 -10.40
C ARG A 24 -22.60 17.99 -11.63
N THR A 25 -22.75 19.31 -11.74
CA THR A 25 -23.50 20.01 -12.78
C THR A 25 -22.73 21.24 -13.25
N GLY A 26 -23.20 21.87 -14.33
CA GLY A 26 -22.65 23.14 -14.82
C GLY A 26 -21.58 23.00 -15.89
N PHE A 27 -21.43 21.82 -16.50
CA PHE A 27 -20.49 21.63 -17.61
C PHE A 27 -21.08 22.17 -18.92
N SER A 28 -20.25 22.86 -19.71
CA SER A 28 -20.66 23.41 -21.01
C SER A 28 -20.80 22.34 -22.10
N THR A 29 -20.08 21.23 -21.98
CA THR A 29 -20.06 20.13 -22.97
C THR A 29 -20.11 18.75 -22.30
N GLU A 30 -20.60 17.76 -23.05
CA GLU A 30 -20.59 16.35 -22.63
C GLU A 30 -19.18 15.85 -22.34
N ALA A 31 -18.22 16.24 -23.19
CA ALA A 31 -16.82 15.86 -23.05
C ALA A 31 -16.21 16.39 -21.74
N ALA A 32 -16.52 17.64 -21.35
CA ALA A 32 -16.04 18.21 -20.09
C ALA A 32 -16.62 17.47 -18.88
N ALA A 33 -17.91 17.09 -18.93
CA ALA A 33 -18.55 16.30 -17.87
C ALA A 33 -17.93 14.90 -17.75
N ASN A 34 -17.66 14.24 -18.89
CA ASN A 34 -17.02 12.92 -18.93
C ASN A 34 -15.56 12.96 -18.45
N GLN A 35 -14.81 14.01 -18.81
CA GLN A 35 -13.44 14.21 -18.35
C GLN A 35 -13.40 14.41 -16.82
N ALA A 36 -14.24 15.30 -16.28
CA ALA A 36 -14.35 15.50 -14.83
C ALA A 36 -14.77 14.21 -14.10
N GLN A 37 -15.64 13.40 -14.71
CA GLN A 37 -15.99 12.09 -14.17
C GLN A 37 -14.80 11.12 -14.15
N ALA A 38 -13.99 11.10 -15.21
CA ALA A 38 -12.78 10.27 -15.29
C ALA A 38 -11.73 10.71 -14.27
N GLU A 39 -11.52 12.02 -14.10
CA GLU A 39 -10.62 12.59 -13.10
C GLU A 39 -11.05 12.19 -11.67
N ILE A 40 -12.33 12.28 -11.34
CA ILE A 40 -12.83 11.85 -10.02
C ILE A 40 -12.60 10.35 -9.80
N ARG A 41 -12.80 9.51 -10.83
CA ARG A 41 -12.51 8.07 -10.75
C ARG A 41 -11.00 7.82 -10.56
N GLN A 42 -10.16 8.53 -11.28
CA GLN A 42 -8.69 8.40 -11.18
C GLN A 42 -8.19 8.90 -9.82
N ALA A 43 -8.62 10.06 -9.35
CA ALA A 43 -8.28 10.57 -8.01
C ALA A 43 -8.79 9.63 -6.90
N SER A 44 -9.96 9.02 -7.08
CA SER A 44 -10.48 8.01 -6.15
C SER A 44 -9.74 6.68 -6.22
N ALA A 45 -9.15 6.33 -7.36
CA ALA A 45 -8.28 5.16 -7.52
C ALA A 45 -6.87 5.42 -6.94
N GLN A 46 -6.35 6.63 -7.14
CA GLN A 46 -5.04 7.09 -6.65
C GLN A 46 -5.03 7.39 -5.16
N SER A 47 -6.17 7.81 -4.58
CA SER A 47 -6.38 7.76 -3.13
C SER A 47 -6.52 6.30 -2.69
N ALA A 48 -5.36 5.65 -2.56
CA ALA A 48 -5.19 4.58 -1.60
C ALA A 48 -5.88 5.02 -0.30
N GLN A 49 -6.79 4.17 0.19
CA GLN A 49 -7.62 4.36 1.39
C GLN A 49 -6.94 5.29 2.41
N PRO A 50 -7.63 6.32 2.92
CA PRO A 50 -7.04 7.23 3.89
C PRO A 50 -6.47 6.43 5.06
N SER A 51 -5.26 6.80 5.48
CA SER A 51 -4.64 6.32 6.71
C SER A 51 -5.67 6.42 7.84
N GLY A 52 -5.95 5.28 8.51
CA GLY A 52 -6.91 5.25 9.63
C GLY A 52 -8.34 4.85 9.29
N SER A 53 -8.60 4.17 8.16
CA SER A 53 -9.94 3.64 7.81
C SER A 53 -10.47 2.53 8.74
N GLY A 54 -9.86 2.32 9.91
CA GLY A 54 -10.20 1.31 10.90
C GLY A 54 -9.67 -0.10 10.57
N PRO A 55 -9.71 -1.03 11.54
CA PRO A 55 -9.16 -2.39 11.39
C PRO A 55 -9.83 -3.22 10.28
N PHE A 56 -11.11 -2.94 9.98
CA PHE A 56 -11.91 -3.69 9.01
C PHE A 56 -11.64 -3.33 7.54
N CYS A 57 -11.05 -2.16 7.28
CA CYS A 57 -10.77 -1.67 5.92
C CYS A 57 -9.27 -1.59 5.62
N THR A 58 -8.43 -1.95 6.59
CA THR A 58 -6.97 -1.86 6.51
C THR A 58 -6.38 -3.25 6.47
N SER A 59 -5.81 -3.64 5.33
CA SER A 59 -5.01 -4.86 5.21
C SER A 59 -3.78 -4.80 6.13
N LEU A 60 -3.34 -5.93 6.65
CA LEU A 60 -2.14 -6.04 7.49
C LEU A 60 -0.89 -5.42 6.83
N GLY A 61 -0.68 -5.63 5.53
CA GLY A 61 0.44 -5.03 4.79
C GLY A 61 0.44 -3.50 4.82
N ARG A 62 -0.74 -2.87 4.72
CA ARG A 62 -0.89 -1.41 4.84
C ARG A 62 -0.70 -0.93 6.27
N ALA A 63 -1.19 -1.68 7.26
CA ALA A 63 -0.96 -1.39 8.67
C ALA A 63 0.55 -1.38 8.98
N PHE A 64 1.32 -2.31 8.40
CA PHE A 64 2.78 -2.31 8.51
C PHE A 64 3.44 -1.09 7.87
N MET A 65 2.96 -0.63 6.71
CA MET A 65 3.48 0.61 6.11
C MET A 65 3.20 1.84 6.99
N GLN A 66 2.05 1.89 7.66
CA GLN A 66 1.72 2.96 8.58
C GLN A 66 2.59 2.91 9.84
N TYR A 67 2.70 1.72 10.46
CA TYR A 67 3.60 1.47 11.59
C TYR A 67 5.04 1.89 11.25
N ALA A 68 5.49 1.56 10.04
CA ALA A 68 6.82 1.90 9.58
C ALA A 68 7.08 3.41 9.57
N LYS A 69 6.10 4.21 9.13
CA LYS A 69 6.21 5.68 9.13
C LYS A 69 6.22 6.27 10.54
N GLU A 70 5.39 5.73 11.43
CA GLU A 70 5.17 6.31 12.75
C GLU A 70 6.24 5.91 13.77
N ARG A 71 6.70 4.65 13.74
CA ARG A 71 7.50 4.07 14.84
C ARG A 71 8.96 3.86 14.50
N LEU A 72 9.28 3.46 13.27
CA LEU A 72 10.67 3.15 12.89
C LEU A 72 11.63 4.35 12.98
N PRO A 73 11.24 5.61 12.72
CA PRO A 73 12.17 6.74 12.85
C PRO A 73 12.78 6.86 14.25
N SER A 74 11.98 6.58 15.29
CA SER A 74 12.39 6.69 16.69
C SER A 74 12.99 5.42 17.31
N LEU A 75 12.95 4.28 16.60
CA LEU A 75 13.40 3.00 17.13
C LEU A 75 14.89 2.78 16.86
N LYS A 76 15.70 2.62 17.91
CA LYS A 76 17.13 2.31 17.76
C LYS A 76 17.39 1.03 16.94
N GLY A 77 16.54 0.01 17.10
CA GLY A 77 16.60 -1.28 16.40
C GLY A 77 15.64 -1.42 15.21
N ALA A 78 15.30 -0.32 14.54
CA ALA A 78 14.35 -0.30 13.43
C ALA A 78 14.76 -1.20 12.25
N ASP A 79 16.04 -1.48 12.08
CA ASP A 79 16.61 -2.35 11.04
C ASP A 79 16.01 -3.76 11.04
N LYS A 80 15.88 -4.37 12.21
CA LYS A 80 15.32 -5.73 12.35
C LYS A 80 13.84 -5.75 12.02
N ASP A 81 13.11 -4.74 12.48
CA ASP A 81 11.67 -4.65 12.27
C ASP A 81 11.34 -4.31 10.82
N ALA A 82 12.07 -3.39 10.18
CA ALA A 82 11.95 -3.12 8.75
C ALA A 82 12.21 -4.38 7.91
N ASN A 83 13.24 -5.17 8.26
CA ASN A 83 13.53 -6.43 7.57
C ASN A 83 12.42 -7.47 7.73
N ARG A 84 11.80 -7.56 8.92
CA ARG A 84 10.64 -8.44 9.16
C ARG A 84 9.44 -8.01 8.35
N ILE A 85 9.09 -6.73 8.40
CA ILE A 85 7.97 -6.15 7.66
C ILE A 85 8.16 -6.35 6.14
N ASN A 86 9.36 -6.13 5.63
CA ASN A 86 9.67 -6.32 4.21
C ASN A 86 9.41 -7.75 3.72
N ARG A 87 9.45 -8.77 4.58
CA ARG A 87 9.08 -10.15 4.19
C ARG A 87 7.60 -10.29 3.86
N TYR A 88 6.74 -9.47 4.47
CA TYR A 88 5.30 -9.43 4.20
C TYR A 88 4.95 -8.53 3.01
N LEU A 89 5.69 -7.44 2.82
CA LEU A 89 5.42 -6.48 1.73
C LEU A 89 5.86 -7.00 0.35
N ARG A 90 6.99 -7.72 0.27
CA ARG A 90 7.54 -8.26 -0.99
C ARG A 90 6.57 -9.14 -1.77
N PRO A 91 5.93 -10.17 -1.20
CA PRO A 91 5.04 -11.04 -1.96
C PRO A 91 3.76 -10.32 -2.44
N LEU A 92 3.37 -9.23 -1.77
CA LEU A 92 2.25 -8.39 -2.19
C LEU A 92 2.62 -7.38 -3.29
N GLY A 93 3.90 -7.32 -3.71
CA GLY A 93 4.38 -6.30 -4.63
C GLY A 93 4.30 -4.87 -4.09
N LEU A 94 4.14 -4.72 -2.76
CA LEU A 94 4.10 -3.42 -2.12
C LEU A 94 5.50 -2.79 -2.00
N PRO A 95 5.59 -1.45 -1.90
CA PRO A 95 6.86 -0.77 -1.67
C PRO A 95 7.56 -1.29 -0.40
N THR A 96 8.84 -1.64 -0.51
CA THR A 96 9.63 -2.08 0.63
C THR A 96 10.21 -0.89 1.39
N ILE A 97 10.36 -1.05 2.71
CA ILE A 97 10.94 -0.07 3.61
C ILE A 97 12.45 -0.06 3.43
N GLN A 98 13.00 1.12 3.17
CA GLN A 98 14.43 1.40 3.26
C GLN A 98 14.66 2.36 4.42
N LEU A 99 15.68 2.05 5.21
CA LEU A 99 16.12 2.89 6.32
C LEU A 99 17.46 3.51 5.97
N GLU A 100 17.55 4.82 6.17
CA GLU A 100 18.78 5.58 6.09
C GLU A 100 19.11 6.05 7.50
N LYS A 101 20.31 5.73 7.97
CA LYS A 101 20.75 6.10 9.32
C LYS A 101 21.02 7.60 9.33
N LEU A 102 20.41 8.30 10.28
CA LEU A 102 20.69 9.71 10.51
C LEU A 102 21.76 9.80 11.60
N ASP A 103 22.73 10.69 11.39
CA ASP A 103 23.64 11.09 12.46
C ASP A 103 22.83 11.90 13.46
N ALA A 104 22.41 11.21 14.52
CA ALA A 104 21.59 11.78 15.57
C ALA A 104 22.38 12.91 16.24
N ALA A 105 22.01 14.16 15.95
CA ALA A 105 22.47 15.31 16.72
C ALA A 105 22.10 15.09 18.20
N ALA A 106 22.98 15.53 19.12
CA ALA A 106 22.79 15.36 20.55
C ALA A 106 21.40 15.86 20.99
N GLY A 107 20.54 14.93 21.44
CA GLY A 107 19.17 15.21 21.87
C GLY A 107 18.05 14.80 20.88
N SER A 108 18.38 14.38 19.67
CA SER A 108 17.36 13.91 18.71
C SER A 108 16.84 12.50 19.07
N THR A 109 15.52 12.36 19.09
CA THR A 109 14.82 11.07 19.30
C THR A 109 14.65 10.28 17.99
N ILE A 110 15.15 10.82 16.87
CA ILE A 110 15.01 10.26 15.53
C ILE A 110 16.37 9.70 15.11
N TYR A 111 16.43 8.39 14.87
CA TYR A 111 17.63 7.66 14.47
C TYR A 111 17.63 7.31 12.98
N TRP A 112 16.46 7.23 12.36
CA TRP A 112 16.30 6.72 11.01
C TRP A 112 15.40 7.63 10.17
N LYS A 113 15.79 7.81 8.92
CA LYS A 113 14.92 8.29 7.86
C LYS A 113 14.31 7.09 7.14
N VAL A 114 12.99 7.04 7.10
CA VAL A 114 12.22 5.93 6.51
C VAL A 114 11.76 6.34 5.11
N SER A 115 12.12 5.54 4.11
CA SER A 115 11.63 5.69 2.73
C SER A 115 10.97 4.39 2.25
N PHE A 116 10.10 4.52 1.24
CA PHE A 116 9.45 3.39 0.60
C PHE A 116 9.95 3.32 -0.84
N VAL A 117 10.61 2.22 -1.18
CA VAL A 117 11.16 2.00 -2.51
C VAL A 117 10.33 0.95 -3.22
N GLY A 118 10.01 1.22 -4.49
CA GLY A 118 9.38 0.24 -5.37
C GLY A 118 10.23 -1.03 -5.52
N LYS A 119 9.66 -2.06 -6.13
CA LYS A 119 10.33 -3.34 -6.36
C LYS A 119 11.66 -3.11 -7.09
N THR A 120 12.77 -3.23 -6.38
CA THR A 120 14.11 -3.20 -6.96
C THR A 120 14.48 -4.63 -7.31
N GLU A 121 14.56 -4.92 -8.61
CA GLU A 121 15.09 -6.21 -9.05
C GLU A 121 16.59 -6.24 -8.77
N ARG A 122 16.97 -7.00 -7.75
CA ARG A 122 18.38 -7.17 -7.39
C ARG A 122 19.06 -8.00 -8.48
N VAL A 123 20.11 -7.47 -9.09
CA VAL A 123 20.96 -8.23 -10.02
C VAL A 123 21.57 -9.41 -9.27
N ILE A 124 21.21 -10.64 -9.68
CA ILE A 124 21.72 -11.88 -9.08
C ILE A 124 22.87 -12.39 -9.96
N PRO A 125 24.10 -12.55 -9.41
CA PRO A 125 25.19 -13.18 -10.13
C PRO A 125 24.80 -14.58 -10.65
N ASN A 126 25.21 -14.93 -11.87
CA ASN A 126 24.82 -16.20 -12.50
C ASN A 126 25.14 -17.42 -11.65
N SER A 127 26.27 -17.42 -10.94
CA SER A 127 26.72 -18.51 -10.05
C SER A 127 25.78 -18.77 -8.86
N LEU A 128 24.94 -17.80 -8.48
CA LEU A 128 24.04 -17.91 -7.34
C LEU A 128 22.57 -18.17 -7.72
N LYS A 129 22.24 -18.19 -9.02
CA LYS A 129 20.85 -18.33 -9.49
C LYS A 129 20.24 -19.67 -9.07
N THR A 130 20.96 -20.77 -9.24
CA THR A 130 20.50 -22.13 -8.87
C THR A 130 20.29 -22.27 -7.37
N HIS A 131 21.25 -21.80 -6.57
CA HIS A 131 21.17 -21.80 -5.11
C HIS A 131 19.99 -20.94 -4.61
N ARG A 132 19.78 -19.75 -5.20
CA ARG A 132 18.65 -18.86 -4.87
C ARG A 132 17.31 -19.50 -5.23
N ALA A 133 17.18 -20.10 -6.42
CA ALA A 133 15.97 -20.77 -6.84
C ALA A 133 15.59 -21.90 -5.87
N LYS A 134 16.58 -22.69 -5.42
CA LYS A 134 16.36 -23.74 -4.41
C LYS A 134 15.88 -23.19 -3.07
N LEU A 135 16.44 -22.07 -2.59
CA LEU A 135 15.98 -21.40 -1.37
C LEU A 135 14.59 -20.80 -1.52
N GLU A 136 14.25 -20.28 -2.70
CA GLU A 136 12.95 -19.72 -3.00
C GLU A 136 11.88 -20.82 -3.04
N GLU A 137 12.18 -21.96 -3.66
CA GLU A 137 11.33 -23.14 -3.68
C GLU A 137 11.07 -23.67 -2.25
N GLN A 138 12.13 -23.82 -1.45
CA GLN A 138 12.04 -24.23 -0.04
C GLN A 138 11.21 -23.26 0.81
N SER A 139 11.28 -21.96 0.53
CA SER A 139 10.54 -20.95 1.28
C SER A 139 9.16 -20.62 0.68
N SER A 140 8.77 -21.24 -0.43
CA SER A 140 7.57 -20.90 -1.18
C SER A 140 6.27 -21.10 -0.40
N ALA A 141 6.21 -22.11 0.47
CA ALA A 141 5.04 -22.38 1.31
C ALA A 141 4.85 -21.26 2.35
N SER A 142 5.91 -20.92 3.08
CA SER A 142 5.87 -19.82 4.06
C SER A 142 5.64 -18.45 3.40
N GLN A 143 6.18 -18.24 2.19
CA GLN A 143 5.92 -17.01 1.43
C GLN A 143 4.45 -16.88 1.06
N ARG A 144 3.80 -17.98 0.63
CA ARG A 144 2.36 -18.00 0.33
C ARG A 144 1.52 -17.66 1.56
N GLN A 145 1.84 -18.24 2.72
CA GLN A 145 1.13 -17.94 3.97
C GLN A 145 1.30 -16.48 4.40
N ARG A 146 2.52 -15.94 4.31
CA ARG A 146 2.79 -14.51 4.60
C ARG A 146 2.07 -13.58 3.64
N ALA A 147 1.98 -13.94 2.36
CA ALA A 147 1.21 -13.19 1.38
C ALA A 147 -0.29 -13.17 1.74
N ALA A 148 -0.85 -14.33 2.10
CA ALA A 148 -2.23 -14.45 2.53
C ALA A 148 -2.51 -13.64 3.81
N LEU A 149 -1.63 -13.72 4.81
CA LEU A 149 -1.72 -12.91 6.02
C LEU A 149 -1.67 -11.41 5.74
N ALA A 150 -0.72 -10.99 4.90
CA ALA A 150 -0.51 -9.57 4.63
C ALA A 150 -1.66 -8.93 3.84
N SER A 151 -2.42 -9.74 3.07
CA SER A 151 -3.61 -9.29 2.34
C SER A 151 -4.89 -9.31 3.19
N MET A 152 -4.94 -10.06 4.30
CA MET A 152 -6.07 -10.06 5.23
C MET A 152 -6.27 -8.68 5.86
N ASN A 153 -7.52 -8.33 6.13
CA ASN A 153 -7.84 -7.16 6.94
C ASN A 153 -7.34 -7.38 8.38
N MET A 154 -6.90 -6.30 9.03
CA MET A 154 -6.37 -6.35 10.38
C MET A 154 -7.39 -6.94 11.38
N SER A 155 -8.69 -6.75 11.15
CA SER A 155 -9.77 -7.35 11.95
C SER A 155 -9.82 -8.88 11.88
N ASP A 156 -9.37 -9.45 10.78
CA ASP A 156 -9.55 -10.88 10.48
C ASP A 156 -8.30 -11.69 10.84
N VAL A 157 -7.22 -11.00 11.24
CA VAL A 157 -5.98 -11.61 11.70
C VAL A 157 -6.19 -12.15 13.12
N THR A 158 -6.14 -13.47 13.26
CA THR A 158 -6.19 -14.16 14.55
C THR A 158 -4.81 -14.67 14.95
N SER A 159 -4.61 -14.96 16.24
CA SER A 159 -3.36 -15.54 16.75
C SER A 159 -2.98 -16.86 16.07
N HIS A 160 -3.98 -17.65 15.65
CA HIS A 160 -3.77 -18.90 14.93
C HIS A 160 -3.10 -18.68 13.58
N HIS A 161 -3.49 -17.64 12.85
CA HIS A 161 -2.86 -17.34 11.56
C HIS A 161 -1.38 -16.96 11.70
N ILE A 162 -0.98 -16.35 12.82
CA ILE A 162 0.41 -15.97 13.11
C ILE A 162 1.26 -17.21 13.45
N GLN A 163 0.70 -18.19 14.17
CA GLN A 163 1.40 -19.41 14.57
C GLN A 163 1.72 -20.35 13.40
N GLN A 164 1.04 -20.19 12.27
CA GLN A 164 1.21 -21.03 11.08
C GLN A 164 2.25 -20.50 10.07
N CYS A 165 2.95 -19.40 10.35
CA CYS A 165 3.83 -18.66 9.41
C CYS A 165 5.35 -18.73 9.68
#